data_AF-A0A1X3P7J3-F1
#
_entry.id   AF-A0A1X3P7J3-F1
#
_cell.length_a   1.000
_cell.length_b   1.000
_cell.length_c   1.000
_cell.angle_alpha   90.00
_cell.angle_beta   90.00
_cell.angle_gamma   90.00
#
_symmetry.space_group_name_H-M   'P 1'
#
loop_
_entity.id
_entity.type
_entity.pdbx_description
1 polymer ?
#
loop_
_entity_poly.entity_id
_entity_poly.type
_entity_poly.pdbx_seq_one_letter_code
_entity_poly.pdbx_strand_id
1 'polypeptide(L)'
;MVIATWPVASSVSSGAAPSWEIRRLTEWERRWDFGGHGTLDFEVEVFGSEAQPDGRVRVDLRAFGERRSIVMDQELRALGEGPTSPWPDGLDVVRGDFPGLQVNMLHGRGVGSGGGRYVLRWESLPENRDRPYADHPQGGPLEVVRLPEVQDGPAG
;
A
#
# COMPACT_ATOMS: atom_id res chain seq x y z
N MET A 1 5.60 -5.18 -14.19
CA MET A 1 6.30 -4.20 -13.32
C MET A 1 7.78 -4.55 -13.22
N VAL A 2 8.67 -3.55 -13.21
CA VAL A 2 10.12 -3.67 -13.05
C VAL A 2 10.52 -3.03 -11.73
N ILE A 3 11.22 -3.75 -10.87
CA ILE A 3 11.82 -3.21 -9.64
C ILE A 3 13.35 -3.26 -9.78
N ALA A 4 14.02 -2.19 -9.36
CA ALA A 4 15.48 -2.08 -9.32
C ALA A 4 15.92 -1.90 -7.86
N THR A 5 16.79 -2.76 -7.35
CA THR A 5 17.33 -2.67 -5.98
C THR A 5 18.86 -2.71 -5.99
N TRP A 6 19.46 -2.28 -4.89
CA TRP A 6 20.91 -2.29 -4.66
C TRP A 6 21.32 -3.56 -3.90
N PRO A 7 22.40 -4.26 -4.28
CA PRO A 7 22.99 -5.27 -3.42
C PRO A 7 23.78 -4.60 -2.27
N VAL A 8 23.64 -5.16 -1.06
CA VAL A 8 24.48 -4.79 0.09
C VAL A 8 25.87 -5.39 -0.14
N ALA A 9 26.89 -4.54 -0.16
CA ALA A 9 28.26 -4.94 -0.43
C ALA A 9 28.82 -5.85 0.69
N SER A 10 28.84 -7.16 0.45
CA SER A 10 29.76 -8.06 1.14
C SER A 10 31.08 -8.06 0.38
N SER A 11 32.10 -7.43 0.97
CA SER A 11 33.50 -7.30 0.51
C SER A 11 33.83 -7.86 -0.88
N VAL A 12 34.01 -6.99 -1.88
CA VAL A 12 34.58 -7.37 -3.18
C VAL A 12 35.84 -6.57 -3.44
N SER A 13 36.98 -7.28 -3.45
CA SER A 13 38.15 -6.88 -4.22
C SER A 13 37.94 -7.30 -5.67
N SER A 14 37.49 -6.37 -6.53
CA SER A 14 37.65 -6.38 -7.99
C SER A 14 36.92 -5.16 -8.55
N GLY A 15 37.64 -4.33 -9.31
CA GLY A 15 37.22 -2.99 -9.76
C GLY A 15 36.15 -2.94 -10.86
N ALA A 16 34.95 -3.46 -10.60
CA ALA A 16 33.77 -3.18 -11.40
C ALA A 16 32.66 -2.60 -10.50
N ALA A 17 32.12 -1.45 -10.87
CA ALA A 17 30.95 -0.89 -10.19
C ALA A 17 29.76 -1.87 -10.33
N PRO A 18 28.94 -2.04 -9.29
CA PRO A 18 27.76 -2.90 -9.37
C PRO A 18 26.85 -2.48 -10.54
N SER A 19 26.36 -3.43 -11.32
CA SER A 19 25.41 -3.18 -12.42
C SER A 19 23.97 -3.23 -11.93
N TRP A 20 23.10 -2.39 -12.48
CA TRP A 20 21.67 -2.46 -12.24
C TRP A 20 21.07 -3.76 -12.76
N GLU A 21 20.28 -4.44 -11.92
CA GLU A 21 19.50 -5.61 -12.31
C GLU A 21 18.01 -5.25 -12.39
N ILE A 22 17.34 -5.75 -13.42
CA ILE A 22 15.92 -5.52 -13.69
C ILE A 22 15.21 -6.87 -13.77
N ARG A 23 14.19 -7.08 -12.92
CA ARG A 23 13.34 -8.28 -12.94
C ARG A 23 11.87 -7.93 -13.11
N ARG A 24 11.16 -8.73 -13.90
CA ARG A 24 9.71 -8.64 -14.07
C ARG A 24 9.04 -9.45 -12.96
N LEU A 25 8.19 -8.81 -12.18
CA LEU A 25 7.46 -9.47 -11.07
C LEU A 25 6.02 -9.82 -11.42
N THR A 26 5.43 -9.08 -12.36
CA THR A 26 4.03 -9.24 -12.75
C THR A 26 3.85 -9.14 -14.27
N GLU A 27 2.85 -9.88 -14.76
CA GLU A 27 2.42 -9.93 -16.14
C GLU A 27 0.92 -9.65 -16.23
N TRP A 28 0.54 -8.61 -16.98
CA TRP A 28 -0.85 -8.18 -17.15
C TRP A 28 -1.17 -8.10 -18.64
N GLU A 29 -2.37 -8.53 -19.01
CA GLU A 29 -2.86 -8.50 -20.39
C GLU A 29 -3.57 -7.19 -20.75
N ARG A 30 -3.80 -6.32 -19.75
CA ARG A 30 -4.46 -5.02 -19.93
C ARG A 30 -3.46 -3.93 -20.28
N ARG A 31 -3.86 -3.05 -21.21
CA ARG A 31 -3.21 -1.77 -21.49
C ARG A 31 -3.92 -0.66 -20.71
N TRP A 32 -3.16 0.08 -19.91
CA TRP A 32 -3.62 1.36 -19.36
C TRP A 32 -3.39 2.46 -20.40
N ASP A 33 -4.46 3.19 -20.75
CA ASP A 33 -4.39 4.37 -21.62
C ASP A 33 -4.41 5.64 -20.77
N PHE A 34 -3.38 6.47 -20.91
CA PHE A 34 -3.21 7.67 -20.09
C PHE A 34 -3.82 8.86 -20.84
N GLY A 35 -4.89 9.44 -20.29
CA GLY A 35 -5.53 10.63 -20.86
C GLY A 35 -6.66 11.20 -20.02
N GLY A 36 -7.00 12.47 -20.23
CA GLY A 36 -8.08 13.17 -19.51
C GLY A 36 -7.85 14.68 -19.40
N HIS A 37 -8.87 15.41 -18.93
CA HIS A 37 -8.83 16.88 -18.75
C HIS A 37 -8.73 17.28 -17.26
N GLY A 38 -8.22 16.39 -16.39
CA GLY A 38 -8.21 16.57 -14.93
C GLY A 38 -7.35 15.52 -14.21
N THR A 39 -7.75 15.11 -13.00
CA THR A 39 -7.04 14.10 -12.19
C THR A 39 -6.84 12.79 -12.96
N LEU A 40 -5.62 12.24 -12.93
CA LEU A 40 -5.31 10.94 -13.50
C LEU A 40 -5.94 9.83 -12.65
N ASP A 41 -6.71 8.97 -13.29
CA ASP A 41 -7.16 7.71 -12.69
C ASP A 41 -6.03 6.68 -12.83
N PHE A 42 -5.39 6.35 -11.71
CA PHE A 42 -4.28 5.41 -11.67
C PHE A 42 -4.82 3.99 -11.66
N GLU A 43 -4.75 3.29 -12.81
CA GLU A 43 -5.02 1.85 -12.85
C GLU A 43 -3.98 1.05 -12.05
N VAL A 44 -2.78 1.61 -11.89
CA VAL A 44 -1.63 0.93 -11.30
C VAL A 44 -0.84 1.90 -10.43
N GLU A 45 -0.65 1.53 -9.17
CA GLU A 45 0.10 2.30 -8.19
C GLU A 45 1.06 1.36 -7.45
N VAL A 46 2.34 1.72 -7.36
CA VAL A 46 3.35 0.94 -6.64
C VAL A 46 3.69 1.71 -5.36
N PHE A 47 3.57 1.04 -4.22
CA PHE A 47 3.93 1.61 -2.93
C PHE A 47 5.38 1.28 -2.58
N GLY A 48 5.89 1.85 -1.47
CA GLY A 48 7.25 1.59 -1.01
C GLY A 48 7.52 0.11 -0.75
N SER A 49 8.78 -0.30 -0.89
CA SER A 49 9.26 -1.63 -0.53
C SER A 49 9.60 -1.71 0.97
N GLU A 50 9.40 -2.89 1.55
CA GLU A 50 9.72 -3.21 2.94
C GLU A 50 10.60 -4.45 2.99
N ALA A 51 11.72 -4.35 3.73
CA ALA A 51 12.58 -5.49 4.02
C ALA A 51 11.96 -6.29 5.17
N GLN A 52 11.86 -7.60 4.98
CA GLN A 52 11.33 -8.52 5.96
C GLN A 52 12.46 -9.11 6.83
N PRO A 53 12.17 -9.59 8.06
CA PRO A 53 13.17 -10.15 8.97
C PRO A 53 13.93 -11.36 8.42
N ASP A 54 13.30 -12.13 7.53
CA ASP A 54 13.89 -13.30 6.87
C ASP A 54 14.76 -12.93 5.64
N GLY A 55 14.99 -11.64 5.41
CA GLY A 55 15.76 -11.12 4.30
C GLY A 55 14.99 -11.06 2.98
N ARG A 56 13.68 -11.35 2.98
CA ARG A 56 12.81 -11.14 1.82
C ARG A 56 12.46 -9.67 1.66
N VAL A 57 11.91 -9.32 0.50
CA VAL A 57 11.39 -7.98 0.24
C VAL A 57 9.92 -8.06 -0.11
N ARG A 58 9.10 -7.27 0.57
CA ARG A 58 7.68 -7.08 0.24
C ARG A 58 7.51 -5.77 -0.53
N VAL A 59 6.70 -5.81 -1.58
CA VAL A 59 6.25 -4.61 -2.30
C VAL A 59 4.74 -4.65 -2.39
N ASP A 60 4.12 -3.61 -1.87
CA ASP A 60 2.69 -3.42 -2.02
C ASP A 60 2.41 -2.67 -3.33
N LEU A 61 1.33 -3.03 -4.00
CA LEU A 61 0.82 -2.30 -5.16
C LEU A 61 -0.71 -2.33 -5.18
N ARG A 62 -1.30 -1.35 -5.87
CA ARG A 62 -2.70 -1.37 -6.29
C ARG A 62 -2.70 -1.58 -7.80
N ALA A 63 -3.41 -2.58 -8.29
CA ALA A 63 -3.58 -2.81 -9.72
C ALA A 63 -5.05 -3.08 -10.00
N PHE A 64 -5.63 -2.32 -10.92
CA PHE A 64 -7.00 -2.45 -11.39
C PHE A 64 -8.04 -2.41 -10.26
N GLY A 65 -7.81 -1.55 -9.27
CA GLY A 65 -8.66 -1.39 -8.08
C GLY A 65 -8.34 -2.34 -6.93
N GLU A 66 -7.51 -3.36 -7.14
CA GLU A 66 -7.18 -4.36 -6.13
C GLU A 66 -5.81 -4.11 -5.51
N ARG A 67 -5.74 -4.15 -4.17
CA ARG A 67 -4.47 -4.03 -3.44
C ARG A 67 -3.86 -5.41 -3.19
N ARG A 68 -2.58 -5.56 -3.49
CA ARG A 68 -1.84 -6.81 -3.34
C ARG A 68 -0.39 -6.57 -2.90
N SER A 69 0.19 -7.57 -2.24
CA SER A 69 1.62 -7.62 -1.92
C SER A 69 2.30 -8.66 -2.80
N ILE A 70 3.50 -8.33 -3.28
CA ILE A 70 4.44 -9.28 -3.86
C ILE A 70 5.57 -9.47 -2.87
N VAL A 71 5.90 -10.72 -2.55
CA VAL A 71 7.07 -11.07 -1.73
C VAL A 71 8.15 -11.65 -2.63
N MET A 72 9.40 -11.24 -2.43
CA MET A 72 10.55 -11.67 -3.23
C MET A 72 11.69 -12.20 -2.36
N ASP A 73 12.50 -13.09 -2.93
CA ASP A 73 13.80 -13.48 -2.36
C ASP A 73 14.88 -12.39 -2.55
N GLN A 74 16.08 -12.66 -2.03
CA GLN A 74 17.23 -11.75 -2.14
C GLN A 74 17.75 -11.59 -3.58
N GLU A 75 17.39 -12.53 -4.45
CA GLU A 75 17.71 -12.53 -5.88
C GLU A 75 16.57 -11.94 -6.74
N LEU A 76 15.60 -11.25 -6.12
CA LEU A 76 14.48 -10.57 -6.78
C LEU A 76 13.55 -11.49 -7.57
N ARG A 77 13.42 -12.76 -7.16
CA ARG A 77 12.40 -13.67 -7.67
C ARG A 77 11.14 -13.56 -6.83
N ALA A 78 10.00 -13.40 -7.49
CA ALA A 78 8.71 -13.42 -6.81
C ALA A 78 8.46 -14.81 -6.19
N LEU A 79 8.28 -14.84 -4.87
CA LEU A 79 7.95 -16.04 -4.09
C LEU A 79 6.43 -16.23 -3.96
N GLY A 80 5.67 -15.15 -4.06
CA GLY A 80 4.23 -15.19 -3.98
C GLY A 80 3.59 -13.80 -4.11
N GLU A 81 2.31 -13.81 -4.45
CA GLU A 81 1.48 -12.62 -4.57
C GLU A 81 0.11 -12.89 -3.94
N GLY A 82 -0.46 -11.93 -3.22
CA GLY A 82 -1.76 -12.10 -2.57
C GLY A 82 -2.41 -10.78 -2.18
N PRO A 83 -3.73 -10.78 -1.94
CA PRO A 83 -4.43 -9.60 -1.43
C PRO A 83 -3.84 -9.19 -0.08
N THR A 84 -3.63 -7.89 0.09
CA THR A 84 -3.11 -7.34 1.34
C THR A 84 -3.99 -6.16 1.73
N SER A 85 -4.54 -6.21 2.95
CA SER A 85 -4.97 -5.00 3.62
C SER A 85 -3.77 -4.43 4.39
N PRO A 86 -3.42 -3.15 4.23
CA PRO A 86 -2.38 -2.51 5.04
C PRO A 86 -2.87 -2.26 6.47
N TRP A 87 -4.12 -2.61 6.77
CA TRP A 87 -4.79 -2.30 8.01
C TRP A 87 -5.10 -3.58 8.79
N PRO A 88 -5.14 -3.50 10.13
CA PRO A 88 -5.74 -4.54 10.95
C PRO A 88 -7.16 -4.87 10.49
N ASP A 89 -7.54 -6.14 10.64
CA ASP A 89 -8.85 -6.64 10.24
C ASP A 89 -9.98 -5.77 10.78
N GLY A 90 -10.92 -5.43 9.90
CA GLY A 90 -12.12 -4.66 10.24
C GLY A 90 -11.93 -3.15 10.32
N LEU A 91 -10.72 -2.62 10.12
CA LEU A 91 -10.50 -1.17 10.12
C LEU A 91 -11.05 -0.50 8.85
N ASP A 92 -11.00 -1.20 7.72
CA ASP A 92 -11.49 -0.80 6.40
C ASP A 92 -12.96 -1.16 6.15
N VAL A 93 -13.64 -1.74 7.15
CA VAL A 93 -15.06 -2.08 7.08
C VAL A 93 -15.92 -0.86 7.40
N VAL A 94 -16.92 -0.60 6.54
CA VAL A 94 -17.97 0.38 6.76
C VAL A 94 -18.88 -0.09 7.89
N ARG A 95 -19.13 0.79 8.87
CA ARG A 95 -19.94 0.51 10.06
C ARG A 95 -21.29 1.21 10.04
N GLY A 96 -21.42 2.30 9.28
CA GLY A 96 -22.68 3.01 9.11
C GLY A 96 -23.62 2.33 8.13
N ASP A 97 -24.91 2.56 8.31
CA ASP A 97 -25.96 1.93 7.48
C ASP A 97 -26.39 2.79 6.28
N PHE A 98 -25.83 4.00 6.13
CA PHE A 98 -26.22 4.89 5.03
C PHE A 98 -25.67 4.34 3.69
N PRO A 99 -26.50 4.23 2.63
CA PRO A 99 -26.06 3.67 1.36
C PRO A 99 -24.92 4.48 0.72
N GLY A 100 -23.86 3.78 0.29
CA GLY A 100 -22.75 4.40 -0.43
C GLY A 100 -21.67 5.04 0.45
N LEU A 101 -21.70 4.80 1.77
CA LEU A 101 -20.58 5.14 2.65
C LEU A 101 -19.29 4.42 2.22
N GLN A 102 -18.18 5.12 2.35
CA GLN A 102 -16.83 4.57 2.23
C GLN A 102 -16.03 4.87 3.50
N VAL A 103 -15.06 4.01 3.82
CA VAL A 103 -14.07 4.28 4.86
C VAL A 103 -12.94 5.12 4.27
N ASN A 104 -12.71 6.28 4.88
CA ASN A 104 -11.57 7.13 4.59
C ASN A 104 -10.54 6.97 5.71
N MET A 105 -9.27 6.91 5.33
CA MET A 105 -8.17 6.74 6.27
C MET A 105 -7.00 7.65 5.92
N LEU A 106 -6.44 8.31 6.92
CA LEU A 106 -5.18 9.05 6.83
C LEU A 106 -4.22 8.49 7.86
N HIS A 107 -3.05 8.02 7.42
CA HIS A 107 -2.03 7.49 8.32
C HIS A 107 -0.99 8.55 8.67
N GLY A 108 -0.47 8.47 9.89
CA GLY A 108 0.57 9.37 10.38
C GLY A 108 1.47 8.69 11.40
N ARG A 109 2.65 9.27 11.60
CA ARG A 109 3.53 8.91 12.71
C ARG A 109 3.34 9.92 13.83
N GLY A 110 3.13 9.44 15.05
CA GLY A 110 3.13 10.29 16.23
C GLY A 110 4.53 10.90 16.44
N VAL A 111 4.58 12.19 16.78
CA VAL A 111 5.83 12.89 17.10
C VAL A 111 6.03 12.86 18.61
N GLY A 112 7.18 12.36 19.10
CA GLY A 112 7.53 12.32 20.53
C GLY A 112 8.13 10.99 21.00
N SER A 113 8.44 10.90 22.30
CA SER A 113 9.16 9.79 22.94
C SER A 113 8.42 8.46 22.99
N GLY A 114 7.13 8.44 22.65
CA GLY A 114 6.29 7.23 22.62
C GLY A 114 5.89 6.81 21.21
N GLY A 115 6.78 7.01 20.22
CA GLY A 115 6.59 6.76 18.79
C GLY A 115 5.54 5.69 18.46
N GLY A 116 4.67 5.98 17.50
CA GLY A 116 3.58 5.07 17.14
C GLY A 116 3.00 5.40 15.78
N ARG A 117 2.42 4.38 15.14
CA ARG A 117 1.64 4.55 13.91
C ARG A 117 0.19 4.79 14.29
N TYR A 118 -0.40 5.82 13.72
CA TYR A 118 -1.79 6.19 13.93
C TYR A 118 -2.51 6.28 12.61
N VAL A 119 -3.80 5.97 12.64
CA VAL A 119 -4.72 6.15 11.52
C VAL A 119 -5.86 7.01 12.00
N LEU A 120 -6.10 8.13 11.30
CA LEU A 120 -7.36 8.86 11.38
C LEU A 120 -8.35 8.16 10.44
N ARG A 121 -9.48 7.71 10.97
CA ARG A 121 -10.52 6.95 10.25
C ARG A 121 -11.86 7.68 10.34
N TRP A 122 -12.59 7.78 9.23
CA TRP A 122 -13.96 8.29 9.21
C TRP A 122 -14.75 7.71 8.04
N GLU A 123 -16.08 7.78 8.12
CA GLU A 123 -16.97 7.35 7.04
C GLU A 123 -17.69 8.55 6.43
N SER A 124 -17.73 8.60 5.09
CA SER A 124 -18.46 9.62 4.35
C SER A 124 -18.94 9.06 3.02
N LEU A 125 -19.79 9.83 2.32
CA LEU A 125 -20.00 9.61 0.90
C LEU A 125 -18.71 9.94 0.11
N PRO A 126 -18.51 9.35 -1.07
CA PRO A 126 -17.39 9.70 -1.95
C PRO A 126 -17.50 11.15 -2.45
N GLU A 127 -16.51 11.55 -3.24
CA GLU A 127 -16.53 12.81 -3.96
C GLU A 127 -17.66 12.81 -5.00
N ASN A 128 -18.40 13.92 -5.11
CA ASN A 128 -19.50 14.05 -6.07
C ASN A 128 -19.25 15.13 -7.14
N ARG A 129 -17.98 15.39 -7.49
CA ARG A 129 -17.59 16.41 -8.49
C ARG A 129 -18.25 17.78 -8.21
N ASP A 130 -18.17 18.21 -6.96
CA ASP A 130 -18.79 19.46 -6.46
C ASP A 130 -20.32 19.54 -6.63
N ARG A 131 -21.00 18.42 -6.85
CA ARG A 131 -22.47 18.37 -6.88
C ARG A 131 -23.01 18.05 -5.49
N PRO A 132 -24.16 18.63 -5.12
CA PRO A 132 -24.83 18.25 -3.89
C PRO A 132 -25.32 16.80 -3.98
N TYR A 133 -25.29 16.09 -2.86
CA TYR A 133 -26.07 14.86 -2.72
C TYR A 133 -27.53 15.20 -2.40
N ALA A 134 -28.46 14.38 -2.91
CA ALA A 134 -29.88 14.54 -2.62
C ALA A 134 -30.22 14.24 -1.15
N ASP A 135 -29.47 13.32 -0.55
CA ASP A 135 -29.56 12.94 0.86
C ASP A 135 -28.14 12.71 1.41
N HIS A 136 -27.96 12.81 2.73
CA HIS A 136 -26.65 12.69 3.36
C HIS A 136 -26.71 11.91 4.68
N PRO A 137 -25.65 11.18 5.04
CA PRO A 137 -25.59 10.50 6.33
C PRO A 137 -25.66 11.52 7.47
N GLN A 138 -26.18 11.07 8.62
CA GLN A 138 -25.98 11.76 9.88
C GLN A 138 -24.47 11.86 10.20
N GLY A 139 -24.07 12.83 11.03
CA GLY A 139 -22.68 12.96 11.45
C GLY A 139 -22.17 11.70 12.14
N GLY A 140 -21.08 11.12 11.62
CA GLY A 140 -20.41 9.96 12.18
C GLY A 140 -19.16 10.32 12.98
N PRO A 141 -18.57 9.35 13.70
CA PRO A 141 -17.34 9.57 14.47
C PRO A 141 -16.12 9.77 13.54
N LEU A 142 -15.24 10.67 13.96
CA LEU A 142 -13.86 10.78 13.48
C LEU A 142 -12.95 10.12 14.52
N GLU A 143 -12.32 9.01 14.15
CA GLU A 143 -11.60 8.14 15.08
C GLU A 143 -10.09 8.21 14.86
N VAL A 144 -9.31 8.27 15.94
CA VAL A 144 -7.86 8.05 15.89
C VAL A 144 -7.58 6.64 16.41
N VAL A 145 -7.09 5.78 15.55
CA VAL A 145 -6.73 4.40 15.86
C VAL A 145 -5.22 4.29 15.96
N ARG A 146 -4.72 3.88 17.13
CA ARG A 146 -3.31 3.50 17.28
C ARG A 146 -3.13 2.11 16.70
N LEU A 147 -2.30 1.99 15.67
CA LEU A 147 -1.96 0.68 15.13
C LEU A 147 -1.01 -0.04 16.09
N PRO A 148 -1.11 -1.37 16.20
CA PRO A 148 -0.05 -2.13 16.83
C PRO A 148 1.28 -1.82 16.12
N GLU A 149 2.37 -1.82 16.89
CA GLU A 149 3.68 -2.00 16.28
C GLU A 149 3.59 -3.27 15.44
N VAL A 150 4.17 -3.23 14.24
CA VAL A 150 4.32 -4.46 13.47
C VAL A 150 5.21 -5.34 14.34
N GLN A 151 4.63 -6.34 15.01
CA GLN A 151 5.42 -7.47 15.43
C GLN A 151 5.79 -8.17 14.14
N ASP A 152 7.07 -8.11 13.80
CA ASP A 152 7.70 -9.07 12.90
C ASP A 152 7.17 -10.46 13.28
N GLY A 153 6.27 -11.01 12.45
CA GLY A 153 5.67 -12.31 12.70
C GLY A 153 6.77 -13.37 12.86
N PRO A 154 6.53 -14.44 13.63
CA PRO A 154 7.58 -15.40 13.93
C PRO A 154 8.07 -16.06 12.64
N ALA A 155 9.39 -16.15 12.52
CA ALA A 155 10.05 -16.99 11.53
C ALA A 155 9.53 -18.43 11.68
N GLY A 156 8.77 -18.89 10.68
CA GLY A 156 8.31 -20.26 10.51
C GLY A 156 8.80 -20.81 9.18
#